data_AF-A0A355YHR1-F1
#
_entry.id   AF-A0A355YHR1-F1
#
_cell.length_a   1.000
_cell.length_b   1.000
_cell.length_c   1.000
_cell.angle_alpha   90.00
_cell.angle_beta   90.00
_cell.angle_gamma   90.00
#
_symmetry.space_group_name_H-M   'P 1'
#
loop_
_entity.id
_entity.type
_entity.pdbx_description
1 polymer ?
#
loop_
_entity_poly.entity_id
_entity_poly.type
_entity_poly.pdbx_seq_one_letter_code
_entity_poly.pdbx_strand_id
1 'polypeptide(L)' 'RFHMPARKVKAVDSTGAGDSFVAGFISGILAGDPLEGCCERGIRCAAKCVQRMGAV' A
#
# COMPACT_ATOMS: atom_id res chain seq x y z
N ARG A 1 -9.74 14.05 11.80
CA ARG A 1 -9.17 13.88 10.44
C ARG A 1 -7.99 12.93 10.55
N PHE A 2 -8.09 11.72 10.00
CA PHE A 2 -7.03 10.71 10.01
C PHE A 2 -6.18 10.86 8.74
N HIS A 3 -4.85 10.79 8.87
CA HIS A 3 -3.92 10.92 7.75
C HIS A 3 -2.65 10.12 8.05
N MET A 4 -2.26 9.25 7.12
CA MET A 4 -0.99 8.52 7.17
C MET A 4 -0.16 8.85 5.93
N PRO A 5 1.10 9.29 6.08
CA PRO A 5 1.94 9.64 4.96
C PRO A 5 2.37 8.40 4.18
N ALA A 6 2.52 8.55 2.86
CA ALA A 6 3.13 7.52 2.04
C ALA A 6 4.62 7.31 2.39
N ARG A 7 5.15 6.12 2.09
CA ARG A 7 6.59 5.84 2.21
C ARG A 7 7.35 6.52 1.07
N LYS A 8 8.43 7.22 1.42
CA LYS A 8 9.34 7.82 0.42
C LYS A 8 10.11 6.72 -0.31
N VAL A 9 9.91 6.63 -1.63
CA VAL A 9 10.54 5.64 -2.51
C VAL A 9 10.93 6.28 -3.84
N LYS A 10 11.81 5.63 -4.60
CA LYS A 10 12.08 6.01 -6.00
C LYS A 10 11.01 5.37 -6.89
N ALA A 11 9.98 6.14 -7.24
CA ALA A 11 8.93 5.66 -8.13
C ALA A 11 9.48 5.43 -9.56
N VAL A 12 9.07 4.33 -10.17
CA VAL A 12 9.41 3.90 -11.53
C VAL A 12 8.16 3.90 -12.41
N ASP A 13 7.07 3.32 -11.93
CA ASP A 13 5.75 3.25 -12.58
C ASP A 13 4.68 3.23 -11.49
N SER A 14 3.54 3.91 -11.69
CA SER A 14 2.44 3.95 -10.71
C SER A 14 1.33 2.93 -10.98
N THR A 15 1.40 2.22 -12.11
CA THR A 15 0.38 1.27 -12.55
C THR A 15 0.17 0.17 -11.52
N GLY A 16 -1.07 -0.03 -11.05
CA GLY A 16 -1.42 -1.06 -10.05
C GLY A 16 -1.10 -0.71 -8.58
N ALA A 17 -0.58 0.49 -8.30
CA ALA A 17 -0.26 0.90 -6.93
C ALA A 17 -1.49 0.98 -6.01
N GLY A 18 -2.63 1.45 -6.55
CA GLY A 18 -3.90 1.52 -5.83
C GLY A 18 -4.45 0.12 -5.51
N ASP A 19 -4.41 -0.79 -6.47
CA ASP A 19 -4.85 -2.18 -6.28
C ASP A 19 -3.97 -2.88 -5.24
N SER A 20 -2.65 -2.66 -5.31
CA SER A 20 -1.69 -3.16 -4.34
C SER A 20 -1.94 -2.60 -2.93
N PHE A 21 -2.30 -1.31 -2.83
CA PHE A 21 -2.72 -0.71 -1.56
C PHE A 21 -3.95 -1.40 -0.99
N VAL A 22 -5.01 -1.53 -1.79
CA VAL A 22 -6.28 -2.14 -1.37
C VAL A 22 -6.08 -3.60 -0.97
N ALA A 23 -5.29 -4.36 -1.72
CA ALA A 23 -4.95 -5.74 -1.38
C ALA A 23 -4.22 -5.83 -0.03
N GLY A 24 -3.23 -4.97 0.21
CA GLY A 24 -2.53 -4.88 1.49
C GLY A 24 -3.45 -4.47 2.65
N PHE A 25 -4.37 -3.54 2.41
CA PHE A 25 -5.33 -3.07 3.39
C PHE A 25 -6.35 -4.15 3.77
N ILE A 26 -6.95 -4.83 2.77
CA ILE A 26 -7.87 -5.96 2.99
C ILE A 26 -7.16 -7.10 3.73
N SER A 27 -5.89 -7.38 3.40
CA SER A 27 -5.09 -8.35 4.15
C SER A 27 -4.97 -8.00 5.64
N GLY A 28 -4.87 -6.71 5.99
CA GLY A 28 -4.89 -6.26 7.38
C GLY A 28 -6.24 -6.48 8.06
N ILE A 29 -7.34 -6.17 7.35
CA ILE A 29 -8.71 -6.41 7.87
C ILE A 29 -8.89 -7.89 8.19
N LEU A 30 -8.51 -8.79 7.26
CA LEU A 30 -8.63 -10.23 7.44
C LEU A 30 -7.74 -10.75 8.58
N ALA A 31 -6.64 -10.07 8.89
CA ALA A 31 -5.76 -10.39 10.01
C ALA A 31 -6.26 -9.84 11.37
N GLY A 32 -7.35 -9.05 11.38
CA GLY A 32 -7.86 -8.40 12.58
C GLY A 32 -7.03 -7.18 13.04
N ASP A 33 -6.25 -6.58 12.13
CA ASP A 33 -5.45 -5.41 12.46
C ASP A 33 -6.35 -4.17 12.71
N PRO A 34 -5.92 -3.23 13.58
CA PRO A 34 -6.55 -1.93 13.67
C PRO A 34 -6.38 -1.14 12.35
N LEU A 35 -7.17 -0.09 12.17
CA LEU A 35 -7.21 0.71 10.94
C LEU A 35 -5.83 1.21 10.50
N GLU A 36 -5.00 1.65 11.46
CA GLU A 36 -3.62 2.07 11.24
C GLU A 36 -2.76 0.94 10.67
N GLY A 37 -2.92 -0.29 11.18
CA GLY A 37 -2.20 -1.47 10.71
C GLY A 37 -2.60 -1.86 9.28
N CYS A 38 -3.90 -1.79 8.97
CA CYS A 38 -4.41 -1.98 7.61
C CYS A 38 -3.81 -0.95 6.64
N CYS A 39 -3.80 0.34 7.03
CA CYS A 39 -3.19 1.40 6.23
C CYS A 39 -1.69 1.17 6.03
N GLU A 40 -0.95 0.79 7.07
CA GLU A 40 0.48 0.53 6.98
C GLU A 40 0.80 -0.61 6.00
N ARG A 41 0.02 -1.70 6.01
CA ARG A 41 0.16 -2.79 5.03
C ARG A 41 -0.12 -2.32 3.62
N GLY A 42 -1.21 -1.57 3.41
CA GLY A 42 -1.52 -0.99 2.10
C GLY A 42 -0.40 -0.10 1.58
N ILE A 43 0.11 0.82 2.42
CA ILE A 43 1.24 1.70 2.08
C ILE A 43 2.47 0.87 1.70
N ARG A 44 2.77 -0.20 2.46
CA ARG A 44 3.92 -1.07 2.18
C ARG A 44 3.79 -1.82 0.85
N CYS A 45 2.61 -2.31 0.51
CA CYS A 45 2.35 -2.97 -0.77
C CYS A 45 2.46 -1.99 -1.94
N ALA A 46 1.77 -0.85 -1.87
CA ALA A 46 1.84 0.19 -2.89
C ALA A 46 3.26 0.73 -3.09
N ALA A 47 4.00 0.97 -1.99
CA ALA A 47 5.38 1.44 -2.06
C ALA A 47 6.30 0.46 -2.78
N LYS A 48 6.05 -0.86 -2.69
CA LYS A 48 6.81 -1.87 -3.43
C LYS A 48 6.43 -1.90 -4.91
N CYS A 49 5.13 -1.85 -5.19
CA CYS A 49 4.59 -1.86 -6.55
C CYS A 49 5.17 -0.70 -7.36
N VAL A 50 5.15 0.52 -6.81
CA VAL A 50 5.61 1.71 -7.55
C VAL A 50 7.11 1.72 -7.90
N GLN A 51 7.90 0.82 -7.33
CA GLN A 51 9.35 0.72 -7.58
C GLN A 51 9.68 -0.24 -8.73
N ARG A 52 8.67 -0.83 -9.38
CA ARG A 52 8.80 -1.79 -10.48
C ARG A 52 8.00 -1.29 -11.69
N MET A 53 8.31 -1.82 -12.87
CA MET A 53 7.56 -1.52 -14.09
C MET A 53 6.34 -2.43 -14.20
N GLY A 54 5.19 -1.88 -14.55
CA GLY A 54 3.91 -2.59 -14.58
C GLY A 54 3.34 -2.89 -13.19
N ALA A 55 2.22 -3.61 -13.14
CA ALA A 55 1.53 -3.98 -11.91
C ALA A 55 2.12 -5.28 -11.31
N VAL A 56 3.19 -5.16 -10.53
CA VAL A 56 3.93 -6.29 -9.90
C VAL A 56 4.21 -6.07 -8.42
#